data_AF-A0A7S2ZRJ5-F1
#
_entry.id   AF-A0A7S2ZRJ5-F1
#
_cell.length_a   1.000
_cell.length_b   1.000
_cell.length_c   1.000
_cell.angle_alpha   90.00
_cell.angle_beta   90.00
_cell.angle_gamma   90.00
#
_symmetry.space_group_name_H-M   'P 1'
#
loop_
_entity.id
_entity.type
_entity.pdbx_description
1 polymer ?
#
loop_
_entity_poly.entity_id
_entity_poly.type
_entity_poly.pdbx_seq_one_letter_code
_entity_poly.pdbx_strand_id
1 'polypeptide(L)'
;MAQDEQLKRAEDRMKKTVETVKSNFNTVRTGRANASMLDRVVVPYYEVDTPLNQLASISIPSATTIQIDPYDKSVLGDIERSLMVIIAAASSIGCHLVTSS
;
A
#
# COMPACT_ATOMS: atom_id res chain seq x y z
N MET A 1 -39.83 11.49 -14.13
CA MET A 1 -39.25 10.40 -14.96
C MET A 1 -37.97 10.85 -15.67
N ALA A 2 -37.99 11.88 -16.54
CA ALA A 2 -36.77 12.33 -17.24
C ALA A 2 -35.76 13.09 -16.33
N GLN A 3 -36.25 13.84 -15.34
CA GLN A 3 -35.38 14.63 -14.44
C GLN A 3 -34.71 13.76 -13.36
N ASP A 4 -35.39 12.71 -12.89
CA ASP A 4 -34.88 11.80 -11.86
C ASP A 4 -33.68 10.97 -12.34
N GLU A 5 -33.66 10.59 -13.63
CA GLU A 5 -32.55 9.86 -14.22
C GLU A 5 -31.30 10.73 -14.39
N GLN A 6 -31.47 12.02 -14.70
CA GLN A 6 -30.36 12.96 -14.74
C GLN A 6 -29.77 13.19 -13.35
N LEU A 7 -30.62 13.27 -12.32
CA LEU A 7 -30.18 13.41 -10.93
C LEU A 7 -29.38 12.18 -10.47
N LYS A 8 -29.89 10.97 -10.73
CA LYS A 8 -29.16 9.71 -10.43
C LYS A 8 -27.80 9.63 -11.12
N ARG A 9 -27.73 9.97 -12.42
CA ARG A 9 -26.45 9.96 -13.16
C ARG A 9 -25.45 10.98 -12.59
N ALA A 10 -25.91 12.12 -12.11
CA ALA A 10 -25.07 13.12 -11.45
C ALA A 10 -24.55 12.60 -10.11
N GLU A 11 -25.40 11.99 -9.30
CA GLU A 11 -25.02 11.37 -8.02
C GLU A 11 -23.99 10.25 -8.20
N ASP A 12 -24.18 9.37 -9.19
CA ASP A 12 -23.25 8.28 -9.46
C ASP A 12 -21.88 8.79 -9.93
N ARG A 13 -21.85 9.85 -10.75
CA ARG A 13 -20.60 10.51 -11.15
C ARG A 13 -19.90 11.16 -9.97
N MET A 14 -20.64 11.82 -9.07
CA MET A 14 -20.08 12.40 -7.86
C MET A 14 -19.49 11.31 -6.95
N LYS A 15 -20.23 10.23 -6.69
CA LYS A 15 -19.74 9.09 -5.89
C LYS A 15 -18.47 8.49 -6.48
N LYS A 16 -18.45 8.24 -7.79
CA LYS A 16 -17.27 7.70 -8.49
C LYS A 16 -16.07 8.64 -8.42
N THR A 17 -16.30 9.95 -8.48
CA THR A 17 -15.24 10.96 -8.32
C THR A 17 -14.68 10.93 -6.90
N VAL A 18 -15.54 10.88 -5.88
CA VAL A 18 -15.11 10.76 -4.48
C VAL A 18 -14.32 9.47 -4.25
N GLU A 19 -14.74 8.35 -4.84
CA GLU A 19 -14.06 7.07 -4.74
C GLU A 19 -12.69 7.08 -5.44
N THR A 20 -12.62 7.68 -6.63
CA THR A 20 -11.35 7.88 -7.35
C THR A 20 -10.40 8.76 -6.56
N VAL A 21 -10.90 9.84 -5.96
CA VAL A 21 -10.12 10.75 -5.11
C VAL A 21 -9.60 10.03 -3.87
N LYS A 22 -10.42 9.22 -3.18
CA LYS A 22 -9.98 8.38 -2.07
C LYS A 22 -8.90 7.37 -2.47
N SER A 23 -9.08 6.69 -3.60
CA SER A 23 -8.08 5.76 -4.14
C SER A 23 -6.77 6.48 -4.46
N ASN A 24 -6.85 7.68 -5.04
CA ASN A 24 -5.68 8.50 -5.31
C ASN A 24 -5.00 8.93 -4.00
N PHE A 25 -5.74 9.35 -2.97
CA PHE A 25 -5.18 9.69 -1.66
C PHE A 25 -4.49 8.51 -0.97
N ASN A 26 -5.01 7.28 -1.12
CA ASN A 26 -4.34 6.07 -0.62
C ASN A 26 -3.01 5.81 -1.35
N THR A 27 -2.90 6.25 -2.60
CA THR A 27 -1.70 6.07 -3.42
C THR A 27 -0.74 7.27 -3.31
N VAL A 28 -1.23 8.43 -2.85
CA VAL A 28 -0.43 9.64 -2.65
C VAL A 28 0.43 9.49 -1.40
N ARG A 29 1.74 9.48 -1.63
CA ARG A 29 2.81 9.44 -0.63
C ARG A 29 2.83 10.72 0.20
N THR A 30 1.97 10.80 1.22
CA THR A 30 1.86 11.96 2.12
C THR A 30 2.89 11.97 3.26
N GLY A 31 3.94 11.14 3.20
CA GLY A 31 4.85 10.95 4.34
C GLY A 31 4.19 10.27 5.55
N ARG A 32 2.92 9.88 5.43
CA ARG A 32 2.22 9.01 6.39
C ARG A 32 2.36 7.57 5.92
N ALA A 33 2.94 6.74 6.78
CA ALA A 33 2.96 5.30 6.64
C ALA A 33 1.52 4.79 6.47
N ASN A 34 1.22 4.17 5.32
CA ASN A 34 -0.06 3.54 5.04
C ASN A 34 0.18 2.11 4.55
N ALA A 35 -0.41 1.14 5.24
CA ALA A 35 -0.24 -0.29 4.92
C ALA A 35 -0.71 -0.63 3.50
N SER A 36 -1.66 0.13 2.96
CA SER A 36 -2.18 -0.08 1.59
C SER A 36 -1.12 0.15 0.51
N MET A 37 0.00 0.81 0.83
CA MET A 37 1.14 0.93 -0.11
C MET A 37 1.91 -0.39 -0.25
N LEU A 38 1.87 -1.23 0.78
CA LEU A 38 2.55 -2.52 0.82
C LEU A 38 1.75 -3.65 0.18
N ASP A 39 0.43 -3.46 -0.02
CA ASP A 39 -0.44 -4.44 -0.67
C ASP A 39 -0.10 -4.70 -2.15
N ARG A 40 0.63 -3.78 -2.79
CA ARG A 40 1.13 -3.95 -4.17
C ARG A 40 2.52 -4.58 -4.24
N VAL A 41 3.15 -4.88 -3.11
CA VAL A 41 4.47 -5.49 -3.05
C VAL A 41 4.32 -6.98 -3.31
N VAL A 42 4.92 -7.42 -4.41
CA VAL A 42 5.05 -8.84 -4.74
C VAL A 42 6.49 -9.24 -4.45
N VAL A 43 6.66 -10.32 -3.70
CA VAL A 43 7.96 -10.87 -3.34
C VAL A 43 8.09 -12.25 -3.98
N PRO A 44 9.16 -12.51 -4.75
CA PRO A 44 9.39 -13.84 -5.30
C PRO A 44 9.72 -14.80 -4.15
N TYR A 45 8.86 -15.77 -3.90
CA TYR A 45 9.04 -16.83 -2.90
C TYR A 45 9.04 -18.18 -3.60
N TYR A 46 10.16 -18.90 -3.55
CA TYR A 46 10.33 -20.19 -4.26
C TYR A 46 9.83 -20.16 -5.71
N GLU A 47 10.25 -19.14 -6.49
CA GLU A 47 9.86 -18.92 -7.90
C GLU A 47 8.40 -18.53 -8.14
N VAL A 48 7.62 -18.32 -7.09
CA VAL A 48 6.24 -17.86 -7.18
C VAL A 48 6.12 -16.44 -6.62
N ASP A 49 5.60 -15.55 -7.45
CA ASP A 49 5.24 -14.19 -7.09
C ASP A 49 4.13 -14.19 -6.04
N THR A 50 4.50 -13.98 -4.79
CA THR A 50 3.58 -14.02 -3.64
C THR A 50 3.43 -12.63 -3.06
N PRO A 51 2.20 -12.17 -2.78
CA PRO A 51 2.01 -10.85 -2.19
C PRO A 51 2.53 -10.81 -0.75
N LEU A 52 3.14 -9.69 -0.36
CA LEU A 52 3.79 -9.52 0.94
C LEU A 52 2.85 -9.76 2.13
N ASN A 53 1.56 -9.45 1.97
CA ASN A 53 0.52 -9.68 2.98
C ASN A 53 0.31 -11.16 3.37
N GLN A 54 0.73 -12.11 2.53
CA GLN A 54 0.68 -13.54 2.80
C GLN A 54 1.95 -14.07 3.46
N LEU A 55 3.07 -13.34 3.31
CA LEU A 55 4.38 -13.74 3.82
C LEU A 55 4.72 -13.06 5.16
N ALA A 56 4.07 -11.95 5.48
CA ALA A 56 4.33 -11.18 6.69
C ALA A 56 3.08 -10.49 7.25
N SER A 57 3.09 -10.29 8.57
CA SER A 57 2.14 -9.43 9.27
C SER A 57 2.61 -7.98 9.23
N ILE A 58 1.73 -7.07 8.83
CA ILE A 58 2.03 -5.64 8.68
C ILE A 58 1.32 -4.87 9.80
N SER A 59 2.08 -4.12 10.60
CA SER A 59 1.55 -3.23 11.62
C SER A 59 2.14 -1.83 11.51
N ILE A 60 1.37 -0.81 11.87
CA ILE A 60 1.80 0.60 11.81
C ILE A 60 1.83 1.14 13.24
N PRO A 61 2.95 0.98 13.97
CA PRO A 61 3.07 1.49 15.33
C PRO A 61 3.14 3.02 15.38
N SER A 62 3.59 3.70 14.32
CA SER A 62 3.69 5.16 14.27
C SER A 62 3.48 5.71 12.85
N ALA A 63 3.16 7.00 12.72
CA ALA A 63 2.84 7.63 11.43
C ALA A 63 3.98 7.59 10.39
N THR A 64 5.21 7.24 10.79
CA THR A 64 6.40 7.22 9.94
C THR A 64 7.14 5.87 10.01
N THR A 65 6.61 4.90 10.75
CA THR A 65 7.25 3.58 10.94
C THR A 65 6.26 2.49 10.59
N ILE A 66 6.66 1.60 9.68
CA ILE A 66 5.94 0.38 9.37
C ILE A 66 6.76 -0.78 9.92
N GLN A 67 6.13 -1.62 10.74
CA GLN A 67 6.70 -2.85 11.24
C GLN A 67 6.15 -4.02 10.41
N ILE A 68 7.06 -4.86 9.92
CA ILE A 68 6.75 -6.01 9.09
C ILE A 68 7.36 -7.22 9.79
N ASP A 69 6.50 -8.13 10.23
CA ASP A 69 6.87 -9.35 10.94
C ASP A 69 6.69 -10.55 9.99
N PRO A 70 7.77 -11.04 9.35
CA PRO A 70 7.68 -12.16 8.41
C PRO A 70 7.46 -13.49 9.15
N TYR A 71 6.67 -14.37 8.55
CA TYR A 71 6.43 -15.71 9.10
C TYR A 71 7.64 -16.65 8.91
N ASP A 72 8.47 -16.38 7.90
CA ASP A 72 9.72 -17.09 7.62
C ASP A 72 10.89 -16.09 7.56
N LYS A 73 11.98 -16.38 8.27
CA LYS A 73 13.17 -15.51 8.27
C LYS A 73 13.99 -15.63 6.98
N SER A 74 13.79 -16.70 6.22
CA SER A 74 14.52 -16.97 4.97
C SER A 74 14.18 -15.95 3.88
N VAL A 75 12.98 -15.37 3.93
CA VAL A 75 12.48 -14.39 2.93
C VAL A 75 12.82 -12.95 3.27
N LEU A 76 13.48 -12.68 4.40
CA LEU A 76 13.76 -11.32 4.86
C LEU A 76 14.53 -10.51 3.81
N GLY A 77 15.54 -11.11 3.17
CA GLY A 77 16.35 -10.45 2.15
C GLY A 77 15.58 -10.10 0.86
N ASP A 78 14.63 -10.94 0.46
CA ASP A 78 13.80 -10.69 -0.73
C ASP A 78 12.70 -9.66 -0.42
N ILE A 79 12.15 -9.67 0.79
CA ILE A 79 11.24 -8.65 1.30
C ILE A 79 11.94 -7.29 1.33
N GLU A 80 13.13 -7.19 1.93
CA GLU A 80 13.90 -5.95 1.99
C GLU A 80 14.20 -5.38 0.60
N ARG A 81 14.60 -6.25 -0.34
CA ARG A 81 14.88 -5.85 -1.72
C ARG A 81 13.63 -5.32 -2.42
N SER A 82 12.51 -6.02 -2.29
CA SER A 82 11.23 -5.64 -2.91
C SER A 82 10.70 -4.33 -2.33
N LEU A 83 10.88 -4.12 -1.02
CA LEU A 83 10.56 -2.87 -0.34
C LEU A 83 11.46 -1.72 -0.80
N MET A 84 12.77 -1.94 -0.91
CA MET A 84 13.73 -0.93 -1.39
C MET A 84 13.38 -0.43 -2.79
N VAL A 85 12.99 -1.32 -3.71
CA VAL A 85 12.62 -0.93 -5.08
C VAL A 85 11.44 0.05 -5.08
N ILE A 86 10.43 -0.20 -4.23
CA ILE A 86 9.23 0.64 -4.14
C ILE A 86 9.52 1.98 -3.44
N ILE A 87 10.40 1.97 -2.43
CA ILE A 87 10.79 3.16 -1.67
C ILE A 87 11.81 4.03 -2.42
N ALA A 88 12.72 3.44 -3.19
CA ALA A 88 13.72 4.17 -3.99
C ALA A 88 13.05 5.02 -5.08
N ALA A 89 11.93 4.56 -5.65
CA ALA A 89 11.08 5.35 -6.53
C ALA A 89 10.37 6.53 -5.82
N ALA A 90 10.56 6.71 -4.50
CA ALA A 90 9.83 7.63 -3.62
C ALA A 90 10.72 8.59 -2.82
N SER A 91 12.04 8.60 -3.06
CA SER A 91 13.09 9.04 -2.13
C SER A 91 13.16 10.54 -1.75
N SER A 92 12.03 11.26 -1.64
CA SER A 92 11.97 12.62 -1.09
C SER A 92 11.36 12.72 0.31
N ILE A 93 10.94 11.62 0.96
CA ILE A 93 10.34 11.69 2.31
C ILE A 93 10.89 10.57 3.21
N GLY A 94 11.63 10.97 4.25
CA GLY A 94 12.35 10.09 5.17
C GLY A 94 11.44 9.19 6.02
N CYS A 95 11.20 7.98 5.52
CA CYS A 95 10.59 6.89 6.28
C CYS A 95 11.70 5.94 6.77
N HIS A 96 11.92 5.86 8.08
CA HIS A 96 12.82 4.87 8.66
C HIS A 96 12.05 3.56 8.88
N LEU A 97 12.42 2.50 8.14
CA LEU A 97 11.97 1.15 8.46
C LEU A 97 12.73 0.64 9.69
N VAL A 98 11.99 0.04 10.61
CA VAL A 98 12.53 -0.77 11.71
C VAL A 98 12.11 -2.20 11.43
N THR A 99 13.05 -3.02 10.96
CA THR A 99 12.87 -4.47 10.91
C THR A 99 13.25 -5.02 12.28
N SER A 100 12.33 -5.74 12.93
CA SER A 100 12.60 -6.40 14.22
C SER A 100 13.07 -7.82 13.95
N SER A 101 14.25 -8.18 14.48
CA SER A 101 14.92 -9.48 14.36
C SER A 101 14.13 -10.67 14.93
#